data_AF-A0A357YEM2-F1
#
_entry.id   AF-A0A357YEM2-F1
#
_cell.length_a   1.000
_cell.length_b   1.000
_cell.length_c   1.000
_cell.angle_alpha   90.00
_cell.angle_beta   90.00
_cell.angle_gamma   90.00
#
_symmetry.space_group_name_H-M   'P 1'
#
loop_
_entity.id
_entity.type
_entity.pdbx_description
1 polymer ?
#
loop_
_entity_poly.entity_id
_entity_poly.type
_entity_poly.pdbx_seq_one_letter_code
_entity_poly.pdbx_strand_id
1 'polypeptide(L)'
;MLKRHRSAMRALITLFLGITLAACAGPRPSLLLTDAVIRDAVVWQGEVQIRGVVTVKKEGSLTILPGTRVVFVPLDEDGDGIGDGELLVEGALIARGTAAAPILFTSGAATPRPADWKFLYLDFAREVAIEYVVSEYAYSGIQVHFCKGRIAASEFRYNVDGVRFSTVNLEVVGNRIHHNIHGVRYEERRGTAYLHGNAIHDNDIGIFVVTRAENKTRIEGNNISGNRQYNVKLGLDQSADVSFPRNWWGSADPAAIAASFFDGAADPSLGRVEAPEPLTQPVVLAAVKALQGER
;
A
#
# COMPACT_ATOMS: atom_id res chain seq x y z
N MET A 1 16.60 -29.74 -78.37
CA MET A 1 17.35 -28.49 -78.16
C MET A 1 16.43 -27.49 -77.47
N LEU A 2 16.88 -26.95 -76.33
CA LEU A 2 16.14 -26.31 -75.22
C LEU A 2 14.97 -25.36 -75.55
N LYS A 3 13.79 -25.60 -74.96
CA LYS A 3 12.75 -24.58 -74.72
C LYS A 3 13.04 -23.88 -73.38
N ARG A 4 13.31 -22.58 -73.40
CA ARG A 4 13.46 -21.72 -72.21
C ARG A 4 12.08 -21.35 -71.66
N HIS A 5 11.75 -21.83 -70.47
CA HIS A 5 10.67 -21.30 -69.64
C HIS A 5 11.13 -20.00 -68.96
N ARG A 6 10.36 -18.91 -69.11
CA ARG A 6 10.49 -17.69 -68.31
C ARG A 6 9.55 -17.82 -67.10
N SER A 7 10.11 -17.89 -65.89
CA SER A 7 9.36 -17.84 -64.64
C SER A 7 8.94 -16.40 -64.36
N ALA A 8 7.63 -16.17 -64.20
CA ALA A 8 7.08 -14.94 -63.65
C ALA A 8 6.99 -15.06 -62.12
N MET A 9 7.72 -14.22 -61.41
CA MET A 9 7.74 -14.12 -59.96
C MET A 9 6.48 -13.37 -59.49
N ARG A 10 5.54 -14.07 -58.84
CA ARG A 10 4.38 -13.45 -58.19
C ARG A 10 4.81 -12.91 -56.82
N ALA A 11 4.80 -11.59 -56.66
CA ALA A 11 4.93 -10.95 -55.36
C ALA A 11 3.66 -11.18 -54.54
N LEU A 12 3.77 -11.87 -53.41
CA LEU A 12 2.70 -12.07 -52.44
C LEU A 12 2.70 -10.88 -51.48
N ILE A 13 1.75 -9.96 -51.64
CA ILE A 13 1.51 -8.89 -50.67
C ILE A 13 0.67 -9.48 -49.53
N THR A 14 1.32 -9.78 -48.41
CA THR A 14 0.64 -10.22 -47.18
C THR A 14 0.05 -9.00 -46.49
N LEU A 15 -1.26 -8.80 -46.67
CA LEU A 15 -2.03 -7.77 -45.98
C LEU A 15 -2.17 -8.17 -44.50
N PHE A 16 -1.40 -7.54 -43.62
CA PHE A 16 -1.60 -7.65 -42.16
C PHE A 16 -2.90 -6.90 -41.80
N LEU A 17 -3.97 -7.66 -41.62
CA LEU A 17 -5.22 -7.16 -41.06
C LEU A 17 -5.00 -6.91 -39.56
N GLY A 18 -4.70 -5.66 -39.21
CA GLY A 18 -4.63 -5.23 -37.82
C GLY A 18 -6.01 -5.34 -37.17
N ILE A 19 -6.20 -6.36 -36.34
CA ILE A 19 -7.36 -6.44 -35.45
C ILE A 19 -7.12 -5.42 -34.34
N THR A 20 -7.68 -4.22 -34.50
CA THR A 20 -7.87 -3.31 -33.37
C THR A 20 -8.93 -3.94 -32.47
N LEU A 21 -8.49 -4.51 -31.34
CA LEU A 21 -9.39 -4.82 -30.22
C LEU A 21 -9.95 -3.49 -29.71
N ALA A 22 -11.09 -3.09 -30.26
CA ALA A 22 -11.96 -2.14 -29.59
C ALA A 22 -12.35 -2.80 -28.26
N ALA A 23 -11.81 -2.27 -27.15
CA ALA A 23 -12.26 -2.63 -25.82
C ALA A 23 -13.71 -2.15 -25.70
N CYS A 24 -14.66 -3.00 -26.07
CA CYS A 24 -16.06 -2.80 -25.73
C CYS A 24 -16.15 -2.75 -24.20
N ALA A 25 -16.33 -1.55 -23.66
CA ALA A 25 -16.63 -1.31 -22.26
C ALA A 25 -18.05 -1.83 -21.93
N GLY A 26 -18.23 -3.15 -22.00
CA GLY A 26 -19.39 -3.80 -21.41
C GLY A 26 -19.43 -3.52 -19.90
N PRO A 27 -20.60 -3.59 -19.26
CA PRO A 27 -20.71 -3.44 -17.82
C PRO A 27 -19.76 -4.42 -17.13
N ARG A 28 -18.90 -3.92 -16.26
CA ARG A 28 -18.02 -4.77 -15.45
C ARG A 28 -18.92 -5.68 -14.60
N PRO A 29 -18.65 -6.99 -14.52
CA PRO A 29 -19.32 -7.83 -13.56
C PRO A 29 -19.18 -7.22 -12.16
N SER A 30 -20.31 -6.98 -11.50
CA SER A 30 -20.37 -6.39 -10.16
C SER A 30 -20.83 -7.46 -9.17
N LEU A 31 -20.02 -7.73 -8.15
CA LEU A 31 -20.36 -8.60 -7.02
C LEU A 31 -20.65 -7.74 -5.80
N LEU A 32 -21.85 -7.84 -5.20
CA LEU A 32 -22.14 -7.21 -3.91
C LEU A 32 -21.99 -8.23 -2.78
N LEU A 33 -21.22 -7.88 -1.76
CA LEU A 33 -21.03 -8.66 -0.54
C LEU A 33 -21.55 -7.85 0.65
N THR A 34 -22.45 -8.45 1.43
CA THR A 34 -22.95 -7.88 2.69
C THR A 34 -22.58 -8.83 3.83
N ASP A 35 -21.73 -8.36 4.74
CA ASP A 35 -21.28 -9.12 5.92
C ASP A 35 -20.82 -10.56 5.61
N ALA A 36 -20.13 -10.74 4.48
CA ALA A 36 -19.83 -12.06 3.93
C ALA A 36 -18.64 -12.74 4.63
N VAL A 37 -18.67 -14.08 4.69
CA VAL A 37 -17.58 -14.89 5.26
C VAL A 37 -17.02 -15.83 4.20
N ILE A 38 -15.72 -15.74 3.95
CA ILE A 38 -14.97 -16.59 3.02
C ILE A 38 -14.23 -17.67 3.83
N ARG A 39 -14.61 -18.94 3.63
CA ARG A 39 -13.98 -20.12 4.25
C ARG A 39 -13.23 -21.01 3.25
N ASP A 40 -13.60 -20.92 1.98
CA ASP A 40 -12.95 -21.64 0.89
C ASP A 40 -12.09 -20.69 0.04
N ALA A 41 -11.51 -21.22 -1.03
CA ALA A 41 -10.80 -20.42 -2.02
C ALA A 41 -11.78 -19.62 -2.89
N VAL A 42 -11.61 -18.29 -2.91
CA VAL A 42 -12.43 -17.36 -3.69
C VAL A 42 -11.54 -16.48 -4.56
N VAL A 43 -12.01 -16.19 -5.77
CA VAL A 43 -11.36 -15.26 -6.71
C VAL A 43 -12.27 -14.07 -6.95
N TRP A 44 -11.73 -12.86 -6.79
CA TRP A 44 -12.40 -11.61 -7.13
C TRP A 44 -11.85 -11.02 -8.43
N GLN A 45 -12.75 -10.52 -9.25
CA GLN A 45 -12.46 -9.83 -10.51
C GLN A 45 -13.56 -8.82 -10.84
N GLY A 46 -13.23 -7.79 -11.62
CA GLY A 46 -14.20 -6.75 -12.01
C GLY A 46 -14.43 -5.74 -10.89
N GLU A 47 -15.70 -5.47 -10.58
CA GLU A 47 -16.05 -4.62 -9.43
C GLU A 47 -16.63 -5.49 -8.30
N VAL A 48 -16.13 -5.32 -7.08
CA VAL A 48 -16.62 -5.97 -5.87
C VAL A 48 -17.03 -4.89 -4.89
N GLN A 49 -18.32 -4.81 -4.57
CA GLN A 49 -18.86 -3.88 -3.59
C GLN A 49 -18.96 -4.56 -2.23
N ILE A 50 -18.45 -3.90 -1.19
CA ILE A 50 -18.50 -4.38 0.20
C ILE A 50 -19.42 -3.47 1.00
N ARG A 51 -20.50 -4.06 1.54
CA ARG A 51 -21.37 -3.45 2.54
C ARG A 51 -21.11 -4.15 3.89
N GLY A 52 -20.68 -3.41 4.90
CA GLY A 52 -20.29 -3.98 6.20
C GLY A 52 -18.95 -4.72 6.13
N VAL A 53 -18.86 -5.89 6.78
CA VAL A 53 -17.58 -6.58 7.00
C VAL A 53 -17.46 -7.85 6.18
N VAL A 54 -16.50 -7.91 5.25
CA VAL A 54 -16.11 -9.18 4.61
C VAL A 54 -14.95 -9.80 5.36
N THR A 55 -15.12 -11.03 5.83
CA THR A 55 -14.06 -11.75 6.55
C THR A 55 -13.54 -12.96 5.77
N VAL A 56 -12.23 -13.00 5.51
CA VAL A 56 -11.51 -14.21 5.07
C VAL A 56 -11.04 -14.96 6.30
N LYS A 57 -11.71 -16.06 6.63
CA LYS A 57 -11.35 -16.90 7.78
C LYS A 57 -10.03 -17.63 7.58
N LYS A 58 -9.45 -18.13 8.68
CA LYS A 58 -8.13 -18.79 8.72
C LYS A 58 -7.96 -19.88 7.66
N GLU A 59 -9.00 -20.67 7.45
CA GLU A 59 -9.06 -21.73 6.43
C GLU A 59 -9.20 -21.19 4.99
N GLY A 60 -9.80 -20.02 4.82
CA GLY A 60 -10.11 -19.42 3.53
C GLY A 60 -8.91 -18.80 2.83
N SER A 61 -9.10 -18.55 1.53
CA SER A 61 -8.14 -17.80 0.73
C SER A 61 -8.85 -16.89 -0.27
N LEU A 62 -8.36 -15.67 -0.39
CA LEU A 62 -8.86 -14.68 -1.33
C LEU A 62 -7.75 -14.31 -2.32
N THR A 63 -8.02 -14.53 -3.61
CA THR A 63 -7.20 -14.00 -4.70
C THR A 63 -7.94 -12.88 -5.40
N ILE A 64 -7.30 -11.71 -5.52
CA ILE A 64 -7.87 -10.55 -6.22
C ILE A 64 -7.06 -10.35 -7.50
N LEU A 65 -7.73 -10.45 -8.65
CA LEU A 65 -7.06 -10.36 -9.95
C LEU A 65 -6.69 -8.91 -10.33
N PRO A 66 -5.65 -8.69 -11.16
CA PRO A 66 -5.29 -7.36 -11.67
C PRO A 66 -6.48 -6.59 -12.25
N GLY A 67 -6.52 -5.28 -11.99
CA GLY A 67 -7.58 -4.38 -12.47
C GLY A 67 -8.90 -4.46 -11.70
N THR A 68 -9.00 -5.30 -10.66
CA THR A 68 -10.18 -5.37 -9.79
C THR A 68 -10.34 -4.09 -8.99
N ARG A 69 -11.60 -3.65 -8.85
CA ARG A 69 -12.00 -2.54 -7.97
C ARG A 69 -12.82 -3.10 -6.81
N VAL A 70 -12.31 -2.96 -5.60
CA VAL A 70 -13.03 -3.23 -4.36
C VAL A 70 -13.56 -1.90 -3.84
N VAL A 71 -14.88 -1.76 -3.79
CA VAL A 71 -15.58 -0.51 -3.49
C VAL A 71 -16.36 -0.68 -2.20
N PHE A 72 -16.00 0.07 -1.16
CA PHE A 72 -16.69 0.02 0.11
C PHE A 72 -17.90 0.95 0.10
N VAL A 73 -19.07 0.45 0.49
CA VAL A 73 -20.27 1.27 0.61
C VAL A 73 -20.08 2.22 1.81
N PRO A 74 -20.19 3.55 1.61
CA PRO A 74 -19.94 4.53 2.66
C PRO A 74 -21.11 4.57 3.65
N LEU A 75 -21.02 3.76 4.69
CA LEU A 75 -22.02 3.65 5.75
C LEU A 75 -21.33 3.84 7.08
N ASP A 76 -21.96 4.60 7.96
CA ASP A 76 -21.54 4.85 9.33
C ASP A 76 -22.80 4.68 10.19
N GLU A 77 -23.08 3.44 10.60
CA GLU A 77 -24.29 3.08 11.33
C GLU A 77 -24.19 3.42 12.82
N ASP A 78 -22.97 3.48 13.39
CA ASP A 78 -22.72 3.81 14.79
C ASP A 78 -22.48 5.32 15.04
N GLY A 79 -22.24 6.10 13.98
CA GLY A 79 -22.14 7.55 14.00
C GLY A 79 -20.82 8.06 14.58
N ASP A 80 -19.76 7.25 14.55
CA ASP A 80 -18.44 7.62 15.07
C ASP A 80 -17.61 8.47 14.07
N GLY A 81 -18.14 8.66 12.84
CA GLY A 81 -17.48 9.40 11.77
C GLY A 81 -16.52 8.56 10.93
N ILE A 82 -16.49 7.23 11.13
CA ILE A 82 -15.69 6.27 10.37
C ILE A 82 -16.62 5.26 9.72
N GLY A 83 -16.48 5.08 8.41
CA GLY A 83 -17.30 4.11 7.70
C GLY A 83 -17.05 2.67 8.17
N ASP A 84 -18.09 1.85 8.13
CA ASP A 84 -18.12 0.47 8.65
C ASP A 84 -17.62 -0.59 7.66
N GLY A 85 -17.27 -0.18 6.44
CA GLY A 85 -16.75 -1.07 5.42
C GLY A 85 -15.39 -1.66 5.80
N GLU A 86 -15.28 -2.99 5.84
CA GLU A 86 -14.03 -3.66 6.19
C GLU A 86 -13.79 -4.93 5.37
N LEU A 87 -12.53 -5.15 4.98
CA LEU A 87 -12.02 -6.45 4.56
C LEU A 87 -11.05 -6.97 5.63
N LEU A 88 -11.52 -7.90 6.45
CA LEU A 88 -10.74 -8.57 7.48
C LEU A 88 -10.17 -9.88 6.92
N VAL A 89 -8.86 -10.08 7.04
CA VAL A 89 -8.16 -11.28 6.57
C VAL A 89 -7.43 -11.95 7.73
N GLU A 90 -7.95 -13.11 8.12
CA GLU A 90 -7.31 -14.07 9.04
C GLU A 90 -6.68 -15.26 8.29
N GLY A 91 -7.08 -15.48 7.04
CA GLY A 91 -6.61 -16.54 6.16
C GLY A 91 -5.46 -16.12 5.24
N ALA A 92 -5.62 -16.38 3.94
CA ALA A 92 -4.66 -15.98 2.91
C ALA A 92 -5.23 -14.86 2.02
N LEU A 93 -4.39 -13.86 1.69
CA LEU A 93 -4.69 -12.82 0.71
C LEU A 93 -3.58 -12.72 -0.34
N ILE A 94 -3.96 -12.94 -1.60
CA ILE A 94 -3.12 -12.67 -2.77
C ILE A 94 -3.75 -11.52 -3.56
N ALA A 95 -3.24 -10.31 -3.37
CA ALA A 95 -3.63 -9.12 -4.10
C ALA A 95 -2.42 -8.62 -4.90
N ARG A 96 -2.24 -9.18 -6.10
CA ARG A 96 -1.14 -8.84 -7.01
C ARG A 96 -1.70 -8.23 -8.29
N GLY A 97 -1.75 -6.90 -8.33
CA GLY A 97 -2.04 -6.16 -9.55
C GLY A 97 -0.83 -6.15 -10.49
N THR A 98 -0.89 -5.24 -11.47
CA THR A 98 0.27 -4.89 -12.30
C THR A 98 0.39 -3.39 -12.40
N ALA A 99 1.54 -2.87 -12.83
CA ALA A 99 1.69 -1.43 -13.10
C ALA A 99 0.64 -0.89 -14.09
N ALA A 100 0.22 -1.71 -15.07
CA ALA A 100 -0.78 -1.33 -16.07
C ALA A 100 -2.23 -1.53 -15.59
N ALA A 101 -2.45 -2.40 -14.61
CA ALA A 101 -3.77 -2.74 -14.07
C ALA A 101 -3.65 -2.99 -12.56
N PRO A 102 -3.50 -1.92 -11.76
CA PRO A 102 -3.44 -2.05 -10.31
C PRO A 102 -4.80 -2.51 -9.77
N ILE A 103 -4.78 -3.14 -8.59
CA ILE A 103 -6.01 -3.41 -7.83
C ILE A 103 -6.34 -2.16 -7.02
N LEU A 104 -7.60 -1.73 -7.02
CA LEU A 104 -8.04 -0.53 -6.31
C LEU A 104 -8.97 -0.90 -5.15
N PHE A 105 -8.65 -0.45 -3.93
CA PHE A 105 -9.56 -0.38 -2.78
C PHE A 105 -9.96 1.07 -2.57
N THR A 106 -11.26 1.38 -2.61
CA THR A 106 -11.75 2.77 -2.61
C THR A 106 -13.15 2.90 -2.02
N SER A 107 -13.57 4.14 -1.76
CA SER A 107 -14.93 4.48 -1.33
C SER A 107 -15.92 4.46 -2.49
N GLY A 108 -17.15 4.02 -2.21
CA GLY A 108 -18.30 4.11 -3.10
C GLY A 108 -19.04 5.46 -3.03
N ALA A 109 -18.55 6.42 -2.25
CA ALA A 109 -19.18 7.74 -2.12
C ALA A 109 -19.06 8.55 -3.42
N ALA A 110 -20.07 9.41 -3.67
CA ALA A 110 -20.04 10.35 -4.79
C ALA A 110 -18.92 11.40 -4.67
N THR A 111 -18.49 11.70 -3.44
CA THR A 111 -17.34 12.58 -3.16
C THR A 111 -16.53 11.93 -2.05
N PRO A 112 -15.56 11.07 -2.40
CA PRO A 112 -14.79 10.30 -1.43
C PRO A 112 -14.02 11.17 -0.43
N ARG A 113 -13.95 10.71 0.81
CA ARG A 113 -13.20 11.35 1.91
C ARG A 113 -12.45 10.30 2.73
N PRO A 114 -11.33 10.69 3.38
CA PRO A 114 -10.69 9.82 4.35
C PRO A 114 -11.70 9.32 5.40
N ALA A 115 -11.56 8.06 5.79
CA ALA A 115 -12.48 7.37 6.70
C ALA A 115 -13.89 7.05 6.14
N ASP A 116 -14.11 7.08 4.84
CA ASP A 116 -15.37 6.58 4.24
C ASP A 116 -15.56 5.06 4.43
N TRP A 117 -14.48 4.34 4.75
CA TRP A 117 -14.46 2.93 5.11
C TRP A 117 -13.34 2.64 6.12
N LYS A 118 -13.46 1.56 6.88
CA LYS A 118 -12.65 1.29 8.07
C LYS A 118 -11.27 0.77 7.69
N PHE A 119 -11.19 -0.48 7.25
CA PHE A 119 -9.93 -1.19 7.16
C PHE A 119 -9.82 -2.14 5.97
N LEU A 120 -8.60 -2.18 5.40
CA LEU A 120 -8.03 -3.42 4.87
C LEU A 120 -7.19 -4.00 6.00
N TYR A 121 -7.73 -4.97 6.73
CA TYR A 121 -7.12 -5.47 7.97
C TYR A 121 -6.58 -6.88 7.79
N LEU A 122 -5.28 -7.04 8.01
CA LEU A 122 -4.61 -8.33 8.08
C LEU A 122 -4.32 -8.65 9.55
N ASP A 123 -4.97 -9.68 10.09
CA ASP A 123 -4.84 -10.06 11.49
C ASP A 123 -4.61 -11.57 11.63
N PHE A 124 -3.40 -11.97 12.02
CA PHE A 124 -2.96 -13.37 12.01
C PHE A 124 -3.08 -14.07 10.64
N ALA A 125 -3.06 -13.32 9.54
CA ALA A 125 -3.06 -13.87 8.19
C ALA A 125 -1.85 -14.79 7.96
N ARG A 126 -2.11 -16.01 7.48
CA ARG A 126 -1.08 -17.03 7.25
C ARG A 126 -0.24 -16.78 6.00
N GLU A 127 -0.80 -16.07 5.04
CA GLU A 127 -0.15 -15.73 3.76
C GLU A 127 -0.65 -14.37 3.27
N VAL A 128 0.30 -13.48 2.95
CA VAL A 128 0.02 -12.12 2.50
C VAL A 128 0.95 -11.75 1.36
N ALA A 129 0.38 -11.44 0.19
CA ALA A 129 1.10 -10.82 -0.91
C ALA A 129 0.31 -9.62 -1.44
N ILE A 130 0.86 -8.42 -1.25
CA ILE A 130 0.27 -7.16 -1.69
C ILE A 130 1.25 -6.47 -2.63
N GLU A 131 0.91 -6.45 -3.92
CA GLU A 131 1.74 -5.86 -4.97
C GLU A 131 0.87 -5.09 -5.97
N TYR A 132 1.27 -3.87 -6.35
CA TYR A 132 0.52 -3.02 -7.29
C TYR A 132 -0.95 -2.79 -6.87
N VAL A 133 -1.13 -2.48 -5.59
CA VAL A 133 -2.40 -2.07 -5.01
C VAL A 133 -2.46 -0.55 -4.87
N VAL A 134 -3.64 0.02 -5.06
CA VAL A 134 -3.98 1.39 -4.63
C VAL A 134 -5.02 1.28 -3.53
N SER A 135 -4.76 1.89 -2.37
CA SER A 135 -5.73 1.98 -1.27
C SER A 135 -5.98 3.43 -0.91
N GLU A 136 -7.24 3.84 -0.99
CA GLU A 136 -7.65 5.24 -0.80
C GLU A 136 -8.96 5.42 -0.06
N TYR A 137 -9.06 6.56 0.66
CA TYR A 137 -10.25 7.01 1.40
C TYR A 137 -10.62 6.16 2.62
N ALA A 138 -9.71 5.33 3.11
CA ALA A 138 -9.89 4.52 4.31
C ALA A 138 -9.58 5.30 5.59
N TYR A 139 -10.00 4.76 6.73
CA TYR A 139 -9.43 5.12 8.01
C TYR A 139 -8.04 4.50 8.19
N SER A 140 -7.83 3.24 7.80
CA SER A 140 -6.48 2.74 7.53
C SER A 140 -6.41 2.05 6.17
N GLY A 141 -5.61 2.60 5.26
CA GLY A 141 -5.45 2.09 3.90
C GLY A 141 -4.92 0.65 3.89
N ILE A 142 -4.12 0.30 4.89
CA ILE A 142 -3.89 -1.07 5.34
C ILE A 142 -3.50 -1.07 6.82
N GLN A 143 -4.02 -2.03 7.57
CA GLN A 143 -3.60 -2.35 8.93
C GLN A 143 -3.07 -3.79 8.98
N VAL A 144 -1.91 -3.99 9.60
CA VAL A 144 -1.28 -5.31 9.70
C VAL A 144 -0.90 -5.62 11.14
N HIS A 145 -1.48 -6.68 11.71
CA HIS A 145 -1.16 -7.20 13.03
C HIS A 145 -0.82 -8.70 13.00
N PHE A 146 0.21 -9.11 13.73
CA PHE A 146 0.60 -10.53 13.90
C PHE A 146 0.87 -11.30 12.59
N CYS A 147 1.19 -10.59 11.51
CA CYS A 147 1.44 -11.18 10.20
C CYS A 147 2.92 -11.14 9.82
N LYS A 148 3.30 -12.08 8.95
CA LYS A 148 4.46 -11.95 8.07
C LYS A 148 3.98 -11.63 6.68
N GLY A 149 4.67 -10.74 5.97
CA GLY A 149 4.24 -10.42 4.62
C GLY A 149 5.09 -9.37 3.95
N ARG A 150 4.64 -9.02 2.75
CA ARG A 150 5.28 -8.02 1.92
C ARG A 150 4.24 -7.11 1.29
N ILE A 151 4.46 -5.80 1.42
CA ILE A 151 3.71 -4.74 0.76
C ILE A 151 4.65 -4.03 -0.18
N ALA A 152 4.43 -4.20 -1.48
CA ALA A 152 5.37 -3.75 -2.48
C ALA A 152 4.71 -3.00 -3.63
N ALA A 153 5.44 -2.04 -4.21
CA ALA A 153 5.05 -1.34 -5.44
C ALA A 153 3.60 -0.83 -5.43
N SER A 154 3.10 -0.41 -4.27
CA SER A 154 1.71 -0.03 -4.03
C SER A 154 1.60 1.46 -3.68
N GLU A 155 0.39 1.99 -3.75
CA GLU A 155 0.08 3.39 -3.46
C GLU A 155 -0.97 3.50 -2.34
N PHE A 156 -0.65 4.24 -1.29
CA PHE A 156 -1.55 4.49 -0.16
C PHE A 156 -1.79 5.99 -0.06
N ARG A 157 -3.01 6.43 -0.35
CA ARG A 157 -3.32 7.87 -0.44
C ARG A 157 -4.69 8.26 0.06
N TYR A 158 -4.82 9.49 0.55
CA TYR A 158 -6.10 10.04 1.01
C TYR A 158 -6.76 9.20 2.12
N ASN A 159 -5.97 8.49 2.92
CA ASN A 159 -6.42 7.77 4.09
C ASN A 159 -6.16 8.60 5.36
N VAL A 160 -6.75 8.20 6.50
CA VAL A 160 -6.27 8.70 7.79
C VAL A 160 -4.88 8.12 8.04
N ASP A 161 -4.73 6.80 8.13
CA ASP A 161 -3.44 6.11 8.16
C ASP A 161 -3.19 5.45 6.80
N GLY A 162 -2.07 5.76 6.12
CA GLY A 162 -1.70 5.11 4.85
C GLY A 162 -1.36 3.64 5.06
N VAL A 163 -0.28 3.39 5.80
CA VAL A 163 0.16 2.05 6.23
C VAL A 163 0.28 2.02 7.76
N ARG A 164 -0.49 1.14 8.40
CA ARG A 164 -0.46 0.94 9.84
C ARG A 164 0.00 -0.46 10.20
N PHE A 165 0.88 -0.60 11.18
CA PHE A 165 1.26 -1.92 11.68
C PHE A 165 1.64 -1.95 13.16
N SER A 166 1.44 -3.12 13.78
CA SER A 166 1.89 -3.44 15.14
C SER A 166 2.14 -4.94 15.29
N THR A 167 3.21 -5.32 15.98
CA THR A 167 3.53 -6.74 16.23
C THR A 167 3.66 -7.55 14.93
N VAL A 168 4.55 -7.16 14.02
CA VAL A 168 4.69 -7.76 12.67
C VAL A 168 6.09 -8.31 12.38
N ASN A 169 6.24 -9.00 11.25
CA ASN A 169 7.51 -9.16 10.52
C ASN A 169 7.25 -8.85 9.04
N LEU A 170 7.34 -7.57 8.68
CA LEU A 170 6.83 -7.03 7.43
C LEU A 170 7.93 -6.38 6.60
N GLU A 171 7.97 -6.66 5.30
CA GLU A 171 8.72 -5.85 4.33
C GLU A 171 7.77 -4.87 3.63
N VAL A 172 8.12 -3.59 3.63
CA VAL A 172 7.36 -2.53 2.96
C VAL A 172 8.32 -1.81 2.01
N VAL A 173 8.17 -2.04 0.71
CA VAL A 173 9.19 -1.66 -0.28
C VAL A 173 8.63 -1.06 -1.57
N GLY A 174 9.23 0.02 -2.06
CA GLY A 174 8.86 0.59 -3.36
C GLY A 174 7.47 1.21 -3.40
N ASN A 175 6.90 1.57 -2.26
CA ASN A 175 5.55 2.14 -2.18
C ASN A 175 5.56 3.66 -2.31
N ARG A 176 4.44 4.21 -2.76
CA ARG A 176 4.14 5.65 -2.71
C ARG A 176 3.08 5.88 -1.62
N ILE A 177 3.45 6.59 -0.56
CA ILE A 177 2.60 6.80 0.62
C ILE A 177 2.43 8.30 0.79
N HIS A 178 1.27 8.83 0.38
CA HIS A 178 1.10 10.28 0.29
C HIS A 178 -0.30 10.80 0.51
N HIS A 179 -0.43 12.07 0.88
CA HIS A 179 -1.73 12.71 1.09
C HIS A 179 -2.61 12.01 2.14
N ASN A 180 -2.00 11.30 3.09
CA ASN A 180 -2.67 10.75 4.26
C ASN A 180 -2.51 11.70 5.45
N ILE A 181 -3.28 11.51 6.53
CA ILE A 181 -3.00 12.21 7.79
C ILE A 181 -1.67 11.69 8.36
N HIS A 182 -1.53 10.37 8.48
CA HIS A 182 -0.26 9.72 8.77
C HIS A 182 0.13 8.83 7.58
N GLY A 183 1.31 9.04 7.00
CA GLY A 183 1.81 8.18 5.94
C GLY A 183 2.03 6.75 6.46
N VAL A 184 2.94 6.62 7.42
CA VAL A 184 3.19 5.38 8.15
C VAL A 184 2.90 5.59 9.62
N ARG A 185 2.11 4.72 10.23
CA ARG A 185 1.87 4.71 11.69
C ARG A 185 2.23 3.36 12.27
N TYR A 186 3.09 3.32 13.28
CA TYR A 186 3.47 2.03 13.86
C TYR A 186 3.75 2.02 15.36
N GLU A 187 3.64 0.80 15.88
CA GLU A 187 4.10 0.38 17.20
C GLU A 187 4.92 -0.90 17.02
N GLU A 188 6.05 -1.05 17.72
CA GLU A 188 6.85 -2.28 17.53
C GLU A 188 6.21 -3.46 18.24
N ARG A 189 5.81 -3.32 19.52
CA ARG A 189 5.18 -4.37 20.35
C ARG A 189 5.77 -5.78 20.14
N ARG A 190 7.11 -5.88 20.14
CA ARG A 190 7.90 -7.11 19.90
C ARG A 190 7.96 -7.61 18.45
N GLY A 191 7.38 -6.87 17.50
CA GLY A 191 7.56 -7.06 16.06
C GLY A 191 8.67 -6.19 15.49
N THR A 192 9.03 -6.47 14.24
CA THR A 192 9.98 -5.72 13.43
C THR A 192 9.40 -5.50 12.04
N ALA A 193 9.76 -4.40 11.38
CA ALA A 193 9.50 -4.22 9.96
C ALA A 193 10.75 -3.68 9.26
N TYR A 194 10.81 -3.85 7.94
CA TYR A 194 11.82 -3.26 7.09
C TYR A 194 11.16 -2.41 6.01
N LEU A 195 11.28 -1.08 6.16
CA LEU A 195 10.78 -0.09 5.21
C LEU A 195 11.95 0.46 4.40
N HIS A 196 11.98 0.19 3.10
CA HIS A 196 13.04 0.68 2.21
C HIS A 196 12.57 0.99 0.81
N GLY A 197 13.25 1.93 0.14
CA GLY A 197 12.89 2.32 -1.22
C GLY A 197 11.47 2.86 -1.37
N ASN A 198 10.87 3.42 -0.32
CA ASN A 198 9.54 4.05 -0.39
C ASN A 198 9.65 5.56 -0.64
N ALA A 199 8.62 6.15 -1.22
CA ALA A 199 8.39 7.58 -1.20
C ALA A 199 7.25 7.91 -0.24
N ILE A 200 7.57 8.63 0.84
CA ILE A 200 6.65 9.04 1.90
C ILE A 200 6.59 10.57 1.90
N HIS A 201 5.57 11.13 1.25
CA HIS A 201 5.52 12.56 0.94
C HIS A 201 4.10 13.14 0.99
N ASP A 202 3.96 14.45 1.16
CA ASP A 202 2.68 15.16 1.16
C ASP A 202 1.62 14.63 2.16
N ASN A 203 2.02 13.86 3.17
CA ASN A 203 1.16 13.49 4.30
C ASN A 203 1.17 14.64 5.32
N ASP A 204 0.23 14.70 6.26
CA ASP A 204 0.39 15.66 7.37
C ASP A 204 1.60 15.28 8.23
N ILE A 205 1.72 13.99 8.56
CA ILE A 205 2.88 13.40 9.23
C ILE A 205 3.39 12.25 8.36
N GLY A 206 4.67 12.27 8.02
CA GLY A 206 5.29 11.21 7.21
C GLY A 206 5.30 9.86 7.96
N ILE A 207 5.96 9.84 9.11
CA ILE A 207 6.07 8.67 9.99
C ILE A 207 5.62 9.06 11.40
N PHE A 208 4.60 8.38 11.92
CA PHE A 208 4.12 8.51 13.28
C PHE A 208 4.53 7.29 14.12
N VAL A 209 5.49 7.50 15.02
CA VAL A 209 5.94 6.49 15.99
C VAL A 209 5.09 6.64 17.24
N VAL A 210 4.15 5.72 17.47
CA VAL A 210 3.08 5.96 18.46
C VAL A 210 3.59 5.86 19.89
N THR A 211 4.22 4.73 20.27
CA THR A 211 4.70 4.49 21.64
C THR A 211 5.60 3.25 21.70
N ARG A 212 6.50 3.23 22.70
CA ARG A 212 7.37 2.09 23.07
C ARG A 212 8.08 1.40 21.90
N ALA A 213 8.48 2.17 20.88
CA ALA A 213 9.43 1.73 19.87
C ALA A 213 10.85 1.73 20.46
N GLU A 214 11.63 0.71 20.12
CA GLU A 214 12.99 0.43 20.64
C GLU A 214 13.99 0.22 19.48
N ASN A 215 13.77 0.86 18.32
CA ASN A 215 14.61 0.74 17.11
C ASN A 215 14.73 -0.68 16.53
N LYS A 216 13.67 -1.50 16.64
CA LYS A 216 13.64 -2.83 16.02
C LYS A 216 13.12 -2.78 14.59
N THR A 217 12.31 -1.78 14.26
CA THR A 217 11.87 -1.52 12.89
C THR A 217 12.94 -0.72 12.15
N ARG A 218 13.43 -1.27 11.04
CA ARG A 218 14.44 -0.65 10.20
C ARG A 218 13.76 0.17 9.11
N ILE A 219 14.01 1.47 9.08
CA ILE A 219 13.46 2.38 8.08
C ILE A 219 14.63 3.14 7.46
N GLU A 220 15.04 2.75 6.27
CA GLU A 220 16.21 3.33 5.58
C GLU A 220 16.11 3.24 4.07
N GLY A 221 16.86 4.08 3.35
CA GLY A 221 16.84 4.11 1.90
C GLY A 221 15.50 4.59 1.34
N ASN A 222 14.77 5.41 2.08
CA ASN A 222 13.49 5.99 1.66
C ASN A 222 13.66 7.48 1.30
N ASN A 223 12.72 7.98 0.49
CA ASN A 223 12.49 9.41 0.29
C ASN A 223 11.36 9.86 1.21
N ILE A 224 11.68 10.55 2.31
CA ILE A 224 10.72 11.05 3.30
C ILE A 224 10.76 12.58 3.27
N SER A 225 9.85 13.22 2.56
CA SER A 225 9.98 14.66 2.29
C SER A 225 8.64 15.33 2.00
N GLY A 226 8.53 16.63 2.25
CA GLY A 226 7.33 17.41 1.90
C GLY A 226 6.09 17.04 2.71
N ASN A 227 6.24 16.36 3.85
CA ASN A 227 5.14 16.15 4.78
C ASN A 227 4.81 17.48 5.49
N ARG A 228 3.53 17.80 5.65
CA ARG A 228 3.06 19.17 5.93
C ARG A 228 3.41 19.66 7.33
N GLN A 229 3.31 18.79 8.33
CA GLN A 229 3.67 19.10 9.71
C GLN A 229 5.07 18.58 10.02
N TYR A 230 5.28 17.27 9.90
CA TYR A 230 6.53 16.62 10.28
C TYR A 230 6.84 15.44 9.37
N ASN A 231 8.11 15.24 9.05
CA ASN A 231 8.59 13.99 8.46
C ASN A 231 8.50 12.84 9.47
N VAL A 232 8.83 13.11 10.74
CA VAL A 232 8.69 12.14 11.84
C VAL A 232 8.04 12.82 13.04
N LYS A 233 7.06 12.17 13.64
CA LYS A 233 6.45 12.60 14.91
C LYS A 233 6.48 11.45 15.91
N LEU A 234 6.86 11.75 17.15
CA LEU A 234 6.72 10.83 18.27
C LEU A 234 5.37 11.06 18.98
N GLY A 235 4.73 9.97 19.39
CA GLY A 235 3.53 10.01 20.22
C GLY A 235 3.87 10.31 21.67
N LEU A 236 2.86 10.74 22.43
CA LEU A 236 3.03 11.29 23.78
C LEU A 236 3.72 10.32 24.77
N ASP A 237 3.59 9.01 24.53
CA ASP A 237 4.18 7.97 25.37
C ASP A 237 5.43 7.32 24.73
N GLN A 238 6.10 8.00 23.78
CA GLN A 238 7.32 7.55 23.14
C GLN A 238 8.54 8.25 23.76
N SER A 239 8.99 7.77 24.92
CA SER A 239 10.11 8.34 25.65
C SER A 239 11.50 7.85 25.21
N ALA A 240 11.57 6.73 24.47
CA ALA A 240 12.83 6.20 23.95
C ALA A 240 13.18 6.82 22.60
N ASP A 241 14.47 7.02 22.37
CA ASP A 241 15.00 7.53 21.10
C ASP A 241 14.75 6.56 19.96
N VAL A 242 14.53 7.12 18.76
CA VAL A 242 14.35 6.34 17.53
C VAL A 242 15.25 6.86 16.41
N SER A 243 15.72 5.96 15.56
CA SER A 243 16.75 6.23 14.56
C SER A 243 16.34 5.77 13.17
N PHE A 244 16.53 6.64 12.19
CA PHE A 244 16.10 6.46 10.79
C PHE A 244 17.30 6.66 9.84
N PRO A 245 18.27 5.72 9.82
CA PRO A 245 19.50 5.87 9.06
C PRO A 245 19.26 5.97 7.55
N ARG A 246 20.16 6.65 6.84
CA ARG A 246 20.25 6.57 5.37
C ARG A 246 18.94 6.84 4.63
N ASN A 247 18.13 7.79 5.11
CA ASN A 247 16.96 8.30 4.40
C ASN A 247 17.26 9.67 3.80
N TRP A 248 16.57 10.00 2.72
CA TRP A 248 16.49 11.36 2.18
C TRP A 248 15.34 12.10 2.84
N TRP A 249 15.59 13.29 3.37
CA TRP A 249 14.63 14.05 4.19
C TRP A 249 14.00 15.25 3.47
N GLY A 250 14.30 15.43 2.17
CA GLY A 250 13.97 16.64 1.41
C GLY A 250 15.05 17.72 1.46
N SER A 251 16.07 17.56 2.31
CA SER A 251 17.23 18.45 2.42
C SER A 251 18.48 17.69 2.88
N ALA A 252 19.66 18.20 2.54
CA ALA A 252 20.94 17.77 3.09
C ALA A 252 21.40 18.65 4.27
N ASP A 253 20.68 19.74 4.57
CA ASP A 253 20.97 20.62 5.71
C ASP A 253 20.50 19.98 7.02
N PRO A 254 21.41 19.69 7.97
CA PRO A 254 21.06 19.09 9.26
C PRO A 254 20.01 19.88 10.06
N ALA A 255 20.01 21.21 9.97
CA ALA A 255 19.05 22.03 10.68
C ALA A 255 17.63 21.87 10.11
N ALA A 256 17.50 21.87 8.77
CA ALA A 256 16.24 21.59 8.10
C ALA A 256 15.73 20.17 8.36
N ILE A 257 16.62 19.18 8.44
CA ILE A 257 16.26 17.79 8.79
C ILE A 257 15.70 17.74 10.21
N ALA A 258 16.42 18.29 11.20
CA ALA A 258 15.99 18.29 12.59
C ALA A 258 14.67 19.07 12.80
N ALA A 259 14.49 20.19 12.10
CA ALA A 259 13.25 20.97 12.15
C ALA A 259 12.03 20.22 11.58
N SER A 260 12.24 19.15 10.81
CA SER A 260 11.17 18.32 10.27
C SER A 260 10.69 17.24 11.25
N PHE A 261 11.23 17.18 12.47
CA PHE A 261 10.88 16.19 13.49
C PHE A 261 10.12 16.83 14.67
N PHE A 262 9.13 16.11 15.19
CA PHE A 262 8.53 16.40 16.49
C PHE A 262 8.96 15.33 17.49
N ASP A 263 9.90 15.69 18.37
CA ASP A 263 10.63 14.79 19.25
C ASP A 263 11.01 15.48 20.58
N GLY A 264 11.96 14.88 21.31
CA GLY A 264 12.52 15.37 22.57
C GLY A 264 13.13 16.77 22.55
N ALA A 265 13.43 17.33 21.37
CA ALA A 265 13.85 18.73 21.25
C ALA A 265 12.67 19.70 21.40
N ALA A 266 11.47 19.29 20.97
CA ALA A 266 10.23 20.07 21.10
C ALA A 266 9.51 19.80 22.43
N ASP A 267 9.52 18.55 22.90
CA ASP A 267 8.92 18.13 24.17
C ASP A 267 9.89 17.22 24.94
N PRO A 268 10.52 17.70 26.03
CA PRO A 268 11.51 16.93 26.80
C PRO A 268 11.02 15.63 27.43
N SER A 269 9.70 15.35 27.44
CA SER A 269 9.16 14.07 27.90
C SER A 269 9.29 12.93 26.86
N LEU A 270 9.58 13.29 25.61
CA LEU A 270 9.74 12.38 24.48
C LEU A 270 11.22 12.01 24.25
N GLY A 271 11.43 10.89 23.57
CA GLY A 271 12.74 10.53 23.02
C GLY A 271 13.15 11.43 21.85
N ARG A 272 14.39 11.35 21.40
CA ARG A 272 14.90 12.05 20.22
C ARG A 272 14.72 11.24 18.94
N VAL A 273 14.49 11.94 17.84
CA VAL A 273 14.55 11.37 16.50
C VAL A 273 15.94 11.62 15.94
N GLU A 274 16.63 10.53 15.60
CA GLU A 274 17.94 10.57 14.98
C GLU A 274 17.86 10.21 13.49
N ALA A 275 18.62 10.94 12.67
CA ALA A 275 18.76 10.69 11.25
C ALA A 275 20.24 10.47 10.88
N PRO A 276 20.87 9.38 11.35
CA PRO A 276 22.29 9.15 11.07
C PRO A 276 22.52 8.89 9.58
N GLU A 277 23.65 9.38 9.06
CA GLU A 277 24.02 9.23 7.65
C GLU A 277 22.88 9.68 6.70
N PRO A 278 22.30 10.89 6.86
CA PRO A 278 21.21 11.31 6.00
C PRO A 278 21.71 11.38 4.55
N LEU A 279 20.88 10.93 3.62
CA LEU A 279 21.25 10.98 2.21
C LEU A 279 21.35 12.44 1.76
N THR A 280 22.23 12.71 0.80
CA THR A 280 22.43 14.06 0.24
C THR A 280 21.57 14.33 -1.00
N GLN A 281 20.90 13.30 -1.51
CA GLN A 281 20.01 13.35 -2.66
C GLN A 281 18.90 12.28 -2.53
N PRO A 282 17.76 12.45 -3.22
CA PRO A 282 16.72 11.43 -3.27
C PRO A 282 17.24 10.09 -3.79
N VAL A 283 16.72 9.00 -3.23
CA VAL A 283 16.89 7.65 -3.75
C VAL A 283 16.11 7.52 -5.06
N VAL A 284 16.76 6.98 -6.09
CA VAL A 284 16.08 6.56 -7.31
C VAL A 284 15.30 5.29 -7.00
N LEU A 285 13.97 5.38 -7.00
CA LEU A 285 13.11 4.24 -6.73
C LEU A 285 13.22 3.23 -7.87
N ALA A 286 13.87 2.09 -7.62
CA ALA A 286 13.99 1.02 -8.59
C ALA A 286 12.70 0.19 -8.67
N ALA A 287 12.48 -0.47 -9.81
CA ALA A 287 11.43 -1.47 -9.92
C ALA A 287 11.64 -2.55 -8.85
N VAL A 288 10.61 -2.79 -8.06
CA VAL A 288 10.63 -3.81 -7.02
C VAL A 288 10.69 -5.19 -7.68
N LYS A 289 11.69 -6.00 -7.34
CA LYS A 289 11.73 -7.40 -7.79
C LYS A 289 10.48 -8.10 -7.27
N ALA A 290 9.72 -8.73 -8.17
CA ALA A 290 8.62 -9.59 -7.79
C ALA A 290 9.16 -10.73 -6.91
N LEU A 291 8.38 -11.14 -5.89
CA LEU A 291 8.66 -12.37 -5.17
C LEU A 291 8.68 -13.52 -6.19
N GLN A 292 9.85 -14.12 -6.43
CA GLN A 292 9.95 -15.39 -7.14
C GLN A 292 9.21 -16.41 -6.25
N GLY A 293 8.13 -16.99 -6.75
CA GLY A 293 7.35 -17.94 -5.98
C GLY A 293 8.23 -19.10 -5.52
N GLU A 294 8.38 -19.26 -4.21
CA GLU A 294 8.72 -20.57 -3.65
C GLU A 294 7.51 -21.48 -3.94
N ARG A 295 7.78 -22.53 -4.72
CA ARG A 295 6.84 -23.60 -5.02
C ARG A 295 6.70 -24.53 -3.83
#